data_AF-A0A963KEJ8-F1
#
_entry.id   AF-A0A963KEJ8-F1
#
_cell.length_a   1.000
_cell.length_b   1.000
_cell.length_c   1.000
_cell.angle_alpha   90.00
_cell.angle_beta   90.00
_cell.angle_gamma   90.00
#
_symmetry.space_group_name_H-M   'P 1'
#
loop_
_entity.id
_entity.type
_entity.pdbx_description
1 polymer ?
#
loop_
_entity_poly.entity_id
_entity_poly.type
_entity_poly.pdbx_seq_one_letter_code
_entity_poly.pdbx_strand_id
1 'polypeptide(L)'
;MTFWIIIVFMTLAASVAVMRPLIGRRQALEPAASHDLEVYRDQMAELERDRERGLISEADAGEARAEIGRRLIKADEDNRRSARVSAGTLTKVAATIAVLSIPVVSWAFYAGLGSPDMPSQPLAARLSKSPQQSTVAELIARAENHLQRNPQDGDGWEVLAPIYMRTGRFADSVNAWRKVIAIKGESAQRLTGLGEALGAAAGGNVDAASLAAFQVALKLDPKDEKARFFLGVADAQGGKLDEARARWKEIADGAAENSPWKRASLNAIEQANRNEQQAKAAPSAPGPTAGEVEASKDMTAGDRQAMIAGMVERLAGKMKDNPADADGWQRLIRAYVVLGRKDEAAGALQSARQGLSAQPDKLAALEQFAQGLGIAAAKAGN
;
A
#
# COMPACT_ATOMS: atom_id res chain seq x y z
N MET A 1 -14.25 7.41 -32.96
CA MET A 1 -14.75 6.20 -33.68
C MET A 1 -13.68 5.13 -33.83
N THR A 2 -12.49 5.45 -34.35
CA THR A 2 -11.35 4.51 -34.46
C THR A 2 -10.97 3.83 -33.14
N PHE A 3 -10.94 4.57 -32.03
CA PHE A 3 -10.64 4.02 -30.69
C PHE A 3 -11.57 2.87 -30.27
N TRP A 4 -12.89 3.06 -30.42
CA TRP A 4 -13.89 2.05 -30.07
C TRP A 4 -13.77 0.78 -30.91
N ILE A 5 -13.45 0.93 -32.20
CA ILE A 5 -13.23 -0.20 -33.11
C ILE A 5 -12.06 -1.06 -32.64
N ILE A 6 -10.93 -0.43 -32.24
CA ILE A 6 -9.75 -1.14 -31.74
C ILE A 6 -10.08 -1.92 -30.47
N ILE A 7 -10.77 -1.29 -29.51
CA ILE A 7 -11.15 -1.95 -28.25
C ILE A 7 -12.05 -3.16 -28.49
N VAL A 8 -13.06 -3.05 -29.37
CA VAL A 8 -13.94 -4.17 -29.70
C VAL A 8 -13.14 -5.33 -30.29
N PHE A 9 -12.21 -5.04 -31.20
CA PHE A 9 -11.38 -6.07 -31.82
C PHE A 9 -10.44 -6.75 -30.82
N MET A 10 -9.79 -5.98 -29.93
CA MET A 10 -8.93 -6.52 -28.88
C MET A 10 -9.71 -7.38 -27.88
N THR A 11 -10.91 -6.94 -27.51
CA THR A 11 -11.78 -7.68 -26.57
C THR A 11 -12.23 -9.01 -27.18
N LEU A 12 -12.63 -9.00 -28.47
CA LEU A 12 -12.99 -10.23 -29.19
C LEU A 12 -11.80 -11.20 -29.28
N ALA A 13 -10.62 -10.68 -29.63
CA ALA A 13 -9.40 -11.49 -29.72
C ALA A 13 -9.05 -12.13 -28.37
N ALA A 14 -9.16 -11.38 -27.26
CA ALA A 14 -8.93 -11.89 -25.91
C ALA A 14 -9.94 -12.98 -25.53
N SER A 15 -11.25 -12.76 -25.78
CA SER A 15 -12.28 -13.76 -25.53
C SER A 15 -12.04 -15.06 -26.30
N VAL A 16 -11.64 -14.97 -27.58
CA VAL A 16 -11.31 -16.15 -28.40
C VAL A 16 -10.07 -16.88 -27.86
N ALA A 17 -9.03 -16.15 -27.44
CA ALA A 17 -7.83 -16.75 -26.87
C ALA A 17 -8.12 -17.55 -25.59
N VAL A 18 -9.01 -17.04 -24.72
CA VAL A 18 -9.45 -17.72 -23.50
C VAL A 18 -10.38 -18.91 -23.80
N MET A 19 -11.23 -18.80 -24.82
CA MET A 19 -12.11 -19.91 -25.22
C MET A 19 -11.36 -21.11 -25.81
N ARG A 20 -10.24 -20.87 -26.50
CA ARG A 20 -9.48 -21.92 -27.20
C ARG A 20 -9.06 -23.11 -26.31
N PRO A 21 -8.43 -22.93 -25.13
CA PRO A 21 -8.10 -24.06 -24.25
C PRO A 21 -9.32 -24.70 -23.55
N LEU A 22 -10.44 -23.97 -23.43
CA LEU A 22 -11.67 -24.45 -22.79
C LEU A 22 -12.53 -25.30 -23.72
N ILE A 23 -12.49 -25.02 -25.03
CA ILE A 23 -13.25 -25.73 -26.06
C ILE A 23 -12.40 -26.82 -26.72
N GLY A 24 -11.07 -26.64 -26.73
CA GLY A 24 -10.13 -27.62 -27.25
C GLY A 24 -10.31 -28.99 -26.59
N ARG A 25 -10.31 -30.06 -27.40
CA ARG A 25 -10.14 -31.42 -26.88
C ARG A 25 -8.86 -31.40 -26.04
N ARG A 26 -8.98 -31.57 -24.71
CA ARG A 26 -7.88 -32.22 -23.99
C ARG A 26 -7.60 -33.48 -24.81
N GLN A 27 -6.37 -33.64 -25.29
CA GLN A 27 -5.91 -34.96 -25.67
C GLN A 27 -6.20 -35.81 -24.43
N ALA A 28 -7.32 -36.54 -24.48
CA ALA A 28 -7.53 -37.60 -23.53
C ALA A 28 -6.31 -38.47 -23.75
N LEU A 29 -5.43 -38.53 -22.75
CA LEU A 29 -4.58 -39.70 -22.60
C LEU A 29 -5.52 -40.87 -22.86
N GLU A 30 -5.33 -41.56 -23.99
CA GLU A 30 -6.09 -42.74 -24.37
C GLU A 30 -6.29 -43.56 -23.09
N PRO A 31 -7.53 -43.68 -22.59
CA PRO A 31 -7.75 -44.21 -21.25
C PRO A 31 -7.13 -45.60 -21.21
N ALA A 32 -6.32 -45.90 -20.19
CA ALA A 32 -5.63 -47.20 -20.07
C ALA A 32 -6.58 -48.41 -20.31
N ALA A 33 -7.87 -48.25 -20.01
CA ALA A 33 -8.94 -49.19 -20.29
C ALA A 33 -9.12 -49.55 -21.79
N SER A 34 -8.76 -48.69 -22.75
CA SER A 34 -8.80 -49.01 -24.19
C SER A 34 -7.71 -50.01 -24.58
N HIS A 35 -6.51 -49.88 -24.01
CA HIS A 35 -5.40 -50.81 -24.21
C HIS A 35 -5.65 -52.15 -23.52
N ASP A 36 -6.25 -52.12 -22.32
CA ASP A 36 -6.61 -53.35 -21.59
C ASP A 36 -7.61 -54.22 -22.39
N LEU A 37 -8.55 -53.61 -23.12
CA LEU A 37 -9.51 -54.31 -23.97
C LEU A 37 -8.84 -55.06 -25.14
N GLU A 38 -7.82 -54.48 -25.76
CA GLU A 38 -7.04 -55.13 -26.82
C GLU A 38 -6.22 -56.30 -26.26
N VAL A 39 -5.55 -56.09 -25.13
CA VAL A 39 -4.77 -57.14 -24.44
C VAL A 39 -5.63 -58.34 -24.04
N TYR A 40 -6.82 -58.10 -23.48
CA TYR A 40 -7.72 -59.20 -23.09
C TYR A 40 -8.29 -59.97 -24.30
N ARG A 41 -8.48 -59.30 -25.46
CA ARG A 41 -8.88 -59.97 -26.71
C ARG A 41 -7.76 -60.86 -27.25
N ASP A 42 -6.53 -60.37 -27.21
CA ASP A 42 -5.36 -61.15 -27.62
C ASP A 42 -5.13 -62.36 -26.71
N GLN A 43 -5.29 -62.20 -25.39
CA GLN A 43 -5.23 -63.30 -24.42
C GLN A 43 -6.29 -64.37 -24.68
N MET A 44 -7.52 -63.98 -25.05
CA MET A 44 -8.56 -64.94 -25.46
C MET A 44 -8.18 -65.71 -26.73
N ALA A 45 -7.58 -65.03 -27.71
CA ALA A 45 -7.16 -65.65 -28.95
C ALA A 45 -5.94 -66.58 -28.76
N GLU A 46 -5.03 -66.23 -27.85
CA GLU A 46 -3.89 -67.08 -27.48
C GLU A 46 -4.32 -68.32 -26.71
N LEU A 47 -5.24 -68.17 -25.74
CA LEU A 47 -5.82 -69.28 -25.01
C LEU A 47 -6.48 -70.30 -25.96
N GLU A 48 -7.20 -69.83 -26.98
CA GLU A 48 -7.83 -70.70 -27.97
C GLU A 48 -6.79 -71.48 -28.79
N ARG A 49 -5.70 -70.81 -29.21
CA ARG A 49 -4.59 -71.45 -29.95
C ARG A 49 -3.86 -72.49 -29.10
N ASP A 50 -3.64 -72.23 -27.82
CA ASP A 50 -2.96 -73.17 -26.92
C ASP A 50 -3.83 -74.39 -26.62
N ARG A 51 -5.16 -74.20 -26.55
CA ARG A 51 -6.12 -75.30 -26.48
C ARG A 51 -6.10 -76.15 -27.75
N GLU A 52 -6.13 -75.52 -28.93
CA GLU A 52 -6.06 -76.24 -30.23
C GLU A 52 -4.75 -77.02 -30.40
N ARG A 53 -3.65 -76.53 -29.83
CA ARG A 53 -2.33 -77.21 -29.82
C ARG A 53 -2.20 -78.30 -28.76
N GLY A 54 -3.20 -78.48 -27.89
CA GLY A 54 -3.19 -79.45 -26.80
C GLY A 54 -2.20 -79.13 -25.68
N LEU A 55 -1.77 -77.87 -25.55
CA LEU A 55 -0.84 -77.43 -24.51
C LEU A 55 -1.51 -77.25 -23.14
N ILE A 56 -2.83 -77.10 -23.14
CA ILE A 56 -3.68 -76.93 -21.95
C ILE A 56 -4.88 -77.87 -22.02
N SER A 57 -5.39 -78.29 -20.85
CA SER A 57 -6.58 -79.15 -20.79
C SER A 57 -7.85 -78.34 -21.08
N GLU A 58 -8.91 -78.98 -21.60
CA GLU A 58 -10.21 -78.34 -21.81
C GLU A 58 -10.80 -77.73 -20.52
N ALA A 59 -10.53 -78.36 -19.37
CA ALA A 59 -10.98 -77.87 -18.08
C ALA A 59 -10.28 -76.56 -17.69
N ASP A 60 -8.95 -76.52 -17.81
CA ASP A 60 -8.15 -75.33 -17.50
C ASP A 60 -8.44 -74.19 -18.49
N ALA A 61 -8.64 -74.51 -19.77
CA ALA A 61 -9.02 -73.54 -20.80
C ALA A 61 -10.40 -72.92 -20.50
N GLY A 62 -11.36 -73.72 -20.02
CA GLY A 62 -12.68 -73.24 -19.60
C GLY A 62 -12.62 -72.26 -18.43
N GLU A 63 -11.78 -72.54 -17.42
CA GLU A 63 -11.61 -71.66 -16.26
C GLU A 63 -10.91 -70.34 -16.63
N ALA A 64 -9.83 -70.41 -17.40
CA ALA A 64 -9.12 -69.22 -17.89
C ALA A 64 -10.02 -68.34 -18.77
N ARG A 65 -10.84 -68.94 -19.63
CA ARG A 65 -11.81 -68.22 -20.47
C ARG A 65 -12.84 -67.46 -19.64
N ALA A 66 -13.34 -68.07 -18.57
CA ALA A 66 -14.32 -67.46 -17.68
C ALA A 66 -13.74 -66.28 -16.89
N GLU A 67 -12.45 -66.33 -16.52
CA GLU A 67 -11.76 -65.25 -15.83
C GLU A 67 -11.42 -64.08 -16.79
N ILE A 68 -10.87 -64.37 -17.98
CA ILE A 68 -10.55 -63.34 -18.99
C ILE A 68 -11.85 -62.66 -19.48
N GLY A 69 -12.92 -63.44 -19.70
CA GLY A 69 -14.23 -62.90 -20.07
C GLY A 69 -14.82 -61.96 -19.02
N ARG A 70 -14.69 -62.28 -17.72
CA ARG A 70 -15.11 -61.38 -16.63
C ARG A 70 -14.31 -60.07 -16.61
N ARG A 71 -12.99 -60.13 -16.82
CA ARG A 71 -12.12 -58.95 -16.87
C ARG A 71 -12.42 -58.08 -18.09
N LEU A 72 -12.69 -58.68 -19.24
CA LEU A 72 -13.07 -58.00 -20.46
C LEU A 72 -14.38 -57.21 -20.30
N ILE A 73 -15.40 -57.82 -19.69
CA ILE A 73 -16.70 -57.15 -19.44
C ILE A 73 -16.51 -55.97 -18.49
N LYS A 74 -15.74 -56.16 -17.40
CA LYS A 74 -15.47 -55.09 -16.44
C LYS A 74 -14.72 -53.91 -17.08
N ALA A 75 -13.72 -54.20 -17.92
CA ALA A 75 -12.99 -53.17 -18.66
C ALA A 75 -13.89 -52.42 -19.68
N ASP A 76 -14.81 -53.12 -20.36
CA ASP A 76 -15.81 -52.49 -21.25
C ASP A 76 -16.80 -51.60 -20.47
N GLU A 77 -17.27 -52.05 -19.30
CA GLU A 77 -18.14 -51.25 -18.42
C GLU A 77 -17.43 -49.98 -17.91
N ASP A 78 -16.17 -50.11 -17.47
CA ASP A 78 -15.36 -48.98 -16.99
C ASP A 78 -15.04 -47.99 -18.12
N ASN A 79 -14.81 -48.48 -19.35
CA ASN A 79 -14.63 -47.65 -20.55
C ASN A 79 -15.93 -46.90 -20.92
N ARG A 80 -17.07 -47.59 -20.91
CA ARG A 80 -18.40 -46.97 -21.16
C ARG A 80 -18.78 -45.96 -20.08
N ARG A 81 -18.44 -46.21 -18.82
CA ARG A 81 -18.65 -45.24 -17.72
C ARG A 81 -17.77 -44.01 -17.89
N SER A 82 -16.49 -44.19 -18.21
CA SER A 82 -15.55 -43.10 -18.48
C SER A 82 -15.99 -42.22 -19.67
N ALA A 83 -16.50 -42.84 -20.73
CA ALA A 83 -17.05 -42.13 -21.89
C ALA A 83 -18.31 -41.30 -21.54
N ARG A 84 -19.12 -41.76 -20.58
CA ARG A 84 -20.35 -41.07 -20.13
C ARG A 84 -20.06 -39.90 -19.19
N VAL A 85 -18.91 -39.91 -18.50
CA VAL A 85 -18.44 -38.83 -17.61
C VAL A 85 -17.68 -37.73 -18.37
N SER A 86 -17.37 -37.92 -19.65
CA SER A 86 -16.89 -36.84 -20.53
C SER A 86 -17.97 -35.75 -20.66
N ALA A 87 -17.80 -34.70 -19.86
CA ALA A 87 -18.58 -33.46 -19.85
C ALA A 87 -18.45 -32.67 -21.17
N GLY A 88 -19.04 -33.20 -22.25
CA GLY A 88 -18.67 -32.84 -23.63
C GLY A 88 -19.29 -31.55 -24.19
N THR A 89 -20.45 -31.11 -23.67
CA THR A 89 -21.21 -30.01 -24.30
C THR A 89 -21.71 -28.97 -23.30
N LEU A 90 -22.32 -29.39 -22.18
CA LEU A 90 -22.94 -28.49 -21.21
C LEU A 90 -21.91 -27.58 -20.51
N THR A 91 -20.74 -28.13 -20.16
CA THR A 91 -19.62 -27.37 -19.58
C THR A 91 -18.98 -26.40 -20.58
N LYS A 92 -18.93 -26.77 -21.87
CA LYS A 92 -18.42 -25.88 -22.93
C LYS A 92 -19.37 -24.70 -23.18
N VAL A 93 -20.69 -24.96 -23.18
CA VAL A 93 -21.72 -23.92 -23.29
C VAL A 93 -21.64 -22.97 -22.08
N ALA A 94 -21.57 -23.51 -20.86
CA ALA A 94 -21.44 -22.69 -19.66
C ALA A 94 -20.16 -21.83 -19.66
N ALA A 95 -19.02 -22.39 -20.07
CA ALA A 95 -17.76 -21.65 -20.18
C ALA A 95 -17.81 -20.54 -21.24
N THR A 96 -18.46 -20.81 -22.38
CA THR A 96 -18.63 -19.82 -23.46
C THR A 96 -19.51 -18.66 -23.00
N ILE A 97 -20.64 -18.95 -22.34
CA ILE A 97 -21.54 -17.94 -21.78
C ILE A 97 -20.80 -17.09 -20.73
N ALA A 98 -20.02 -17.72 -19.85
CA ALA A 98 -19.26 -17.02 -18.83
C ALA A 98 -18.19 -16.07 -19.41
N VAL A 99 -17.50 -16.46 -20.48
CA VAL A 99 -16.49 -15.61 -21.13
C VAL A 99 -17.12 -14.43 -21.88
N LEU A 100 -18.26 -14.66 -22.56
CA LEU A 100 -18.93 -13.63 -23.35
C LEU A 100 -19.77 -12.66 -22.50
N SER A 101 -20.21 -13.06 -21.31
CA SER A 101 -20.96 -12.18 -20.41
C SER A 101 -20.09 -11.05 -19.85
N ILE A 102 -18.77 -11.29 -19.66
CA ILE A 102 -17.85 -10.31 -19.06
C ILE A 102 -17.78 -8.99 -19.88
N PRO A 103 -17.51 -8.99 -21.21
CA PRO A 103 -17.53 -7.77 -22.01
C PRO A 103 -18.88 -7.06 -22.01
N VAL A 104 -19.99 -7.82 -22.08
CA VAL A 104 -21.35 -7.26 -22.15
C VAL A 104 -21.69 -6.56 -20.85
N VAL A 105 -21.43 -7.21 -19.71
CA VAL A 105 -21.66 -6.62 -18.38
C VAL A 105 -20.75 -5.41 -18.19
N SER A 106 -19.49 -5.50 -18.59
CA SER A 106 -18.53 -4.38 -18.49
C SER A 106 -18.98 -3.18 -19.32
N TRP A 107 -19.50 -3.39 -20.54
CA TRP A 107 -20.06 -2.33 -21.37
C TRP A 107 -21.32 -1.72 -20.73
N ALA A 108 -22.23 -2.54 -20.20
CA ALA A 108 -23.43 -2.04 -19.51
C ALA A 108 -23.08 -1.18 -18.29
N PHE A 109 -22.09 -1.60 -17.50
CA PHE A 109 -21.58 -0.79 -16.38
C PHE A 109 -20.96 0.53 -16.86
N TYR A 110 -20.12 0.50 -17.90
CA TYR A 110 -19.52 1.71 -18.45
C TYR A 110 -20.57 2.66 -19.06
N ALA A 111 -21.61 2.14 -19.70
CA ALA A 111 -22.70 2.95 -20.23
C ALA A 111 -23.54 3.61 -19.13
N GLY A 112 -23.74 2.94 -17.98
CA GLY A 112 -24.52 3.48 -16.87
C GLY A 112 -23.75 4.41 -15.92
N LEU A 113 -22.50 4.10 -15.61
CA LEU A 113 -21.66 4.85 -14.65
C LEU A 113 -20.63 5.77 -15.31
N GLY A 114 -20.28 5.49 -16.57
CA GLY A 114 -19.23 6.19 -17.29
C GLY A 114 -19.73 7.43 -18.04
N SER A 115 -18.88 7.92 -18.94
CA SER A 115 -19.15 9.11 -19.74
C SER A 115 -18.80 8.84 -21.21
N PRO A 116 -19.54 7.96 -21.90
CA PRO A 116 -19.21 7.50 -23.25
C PRO A 116 -19.13 8.64 -24.28
N ASP A 117 -19.88 9.72 -24.04
CA ASP A 117 -19.96 10.87 -24.93
C ASP A 117 -18.92 11.95 -24.63
N MET A 118 -18.06 11.76 -23.62
CA MET A 118 -17.07 12.77 -23.26
C MET A 118 -15.92 12.78 -24.28
N PRO A 119 -15.68 13.87 -25.03
CA PRO A 119 -14.64 13.92 -26.03
C PRO A 119 -13.24 13.95 -25.40
N SER A 120 -12.26 13.40 -26.10
CA SER A 120 -10.85 13.45 -25.69
C SER A 120 -10.36 14.91 -25.58
N GLN A 121 -9.75 15.28 -24.45
CA GLN A 121 -9.18 16.62 -24.23
C GLN A 121 -7.64 16.61 -24.30
N PRO A 122 -7.03 16.78 -25.48
CA PRO A 122 -5.57 16.82 -25.64
C PRO A 122 -4.96 18.03 -24.92
N LEU A 123 -3.73 17.89 -24.42
CA LEU A 123 -3.04 18.93 -23.64
C LEU A 123 -2.97 20.26 -24.40
N ALA A 124 -2.65 20.21 -25.71
CA ALA A 124 -2.58 21.41 -26.55
C ALA A 124 -3.88 22.26 -26.54
N ALA A 125 -5.05 21.61 -26.54
CA ALA A 125 -6.35 22.31 -26.50
C ALA A 125 -6.68 22.88 -25.12
N ARG A 126 -6.12 22.32 -24.04
CA ARG A 126 -6.24 22.87 -22.68
C ARG A 126 -5.33 24.09 -22.47
N LEU A 127 -4.16 24.07 -23.08
CA LEU A 127 -3.19 25.17 -23.01
C LEU A 127 -3.61 26.40 -23.86
N SER A 128 -4.61 26.29 -24.74
CA SER A 128 -5.12 27.40 -25.58
C SER A 128 -6.32 28.15 -25.00
N LYS A 129 -6.88 27.73 -23.85
CA LYS A 129 -7.97 28.47 -23.16
C LYS A 129 -7.48 29.82 -22.63
N SER A 130 -8.36 30.81 -22.45
CA SER A 130 -8.00 32.07 -21.78
C SER A 130 -7.45 31.81 -20.36
N PRO A 131 -6.38 32.51 -19.92
CA PRO A 131 -5.80 32.32 -18.59
C PRO A 131 -6.80 32.45 -17.43
N GLN A 132 -7.82 33.30 -17.60
CA GLN A 132 -8.89 33.52 -16.61
C GLN A 132 -9.83 32.32 -16.45
N GLN A 133 -9.89 31.43 -17.44
CA GLN A 133 -10.69 30.20 -17.42
C GLN A 133 -9.84 28.95 -17.20
N SER A 134 -8.54 29.13 -16.95
CA SER A 134 -7.59 28.04 -16.79
C SER A 134 -7.43 27.69 -15.31
N THR A 135 -7.36 26.40 -15.02
CA THR A 135 -7.02 25.92 -13.68
C THR A 135 -5.56 26.26 -13.34
N VAL A 136 -5.23 26.30 -12.05
CA VAL A 136 -3.84 26.53 -11.59
C VAL A 136 -2.88 25.50 -12.20
N ALA A 137 -3.30 24.24 -12.32
CA ALA A 137 -2.51 23.19 -12.95
C ALA A 137 -2.23 23.46 -14.45
N GLU A 138 -3.23 23.94 -15.19
CA GLU A 138 -3.05 24.32 -16.60
C GLU A 138 -2.12 25.52 -16.75
N LEU A 139 -2.18 26.51 -15.85
CA LEU A 139 -1.30 27.67 -15.85
C LEU A 139 0.16 27.27 -15.55
N ILE A 140 0.38 26.38 -14.57
CA ILE A 140 1.71 25.82 -14.28
C ILE A 140 2.26 25.10 -15.52
N ALA A 141 1.45 24.25 -16.15
CA ALA A 141 1.87 23.51 -17.34
C ALA A 141 2.24 24.43 -18.52
N ARG A 142 1.55 25.56 -18.70
CA ARG A 142 1.94 26.58 -19.70
C ARG A 142 3.27 27.22 -19.37
N ALA A 143 3.45 27.64 -18.12
CA ALA A 143 4.70 28.25 -17.66
C ALA A 143 5.88 27.27 -17.77
N GLU A 144 5.68 26.00 -17.42
CA GLU A 144 6.67 24.93 -17.63
C GLU A 144 7.03 24.77 -19.10
N ASN A 145 6.04 24.72 -20.00
CA ASN A 145 6.29 24.59 -21.43
C ASN A 145 7.05 25.80 -21.99
N HIS A 146 6.75 27.01 -21.52
CA HIS A 146 7.49 28.22 -21.86
C HIS A 146 8.94 28.13 -21.40
N LEU A 147 9.19 27.75 -20.15
CA LEU A 147 10.54 27.63 -19.58
C LEU A 147 11.35 26.46 -20.14
N GLN A 148 10.70 25.42 -20.69
CA GLN A 148 11.38 24.39 -21.47
C GLN A 148 11.98 24.96 -22.76
N ARG A 149 11.27 25.88 -23.43
CA ARG A 149 11.75 26.55 -24.64
C ARG A 149 12.69 27.72 -24.33
N ASN A 150 12.50 28.36 -23.18
CA ASN A 150 13.26 29.52 -22.71
C ASN A 150 13.93 29.22 -21.36
N PRO A 151 14.94 28.32 -21.32
CA PRO A 151 15.52 27.86 -20.06
C PRO A 151 16.27 28.95 -19.28
N GLN A 152 16.65 30.05 -19.94
CA GLN A 152 17.36 31.20 -19.36
C GLN A 152 16.41 32.31 -18.84
N ASP A 153 15.09 32.10 -18.91
CA ASP A 153 14.11 33.04 -18.36
C ASP A 153 14.08 32.97 -16.84
N GLY A 154 14.97 33.74 -16.20
CA GLY A 154 15.08 33.81 -14.75
C GLY A 154 13.83 34.36 -14.06
N ASP A 155 13.09 35.26 -14.72
CA ASP A 155 11.84 35.80 -14.19
C ASP A 155 10.75 34.72 -14.12
N GLY A 156 10.63 33.92 -15.18
CA GLY A 156 9.68 32.81 -15.20
C GLY A 156 10.00 31.73 -14.16
N TRP A 157 11.29 31.40 -13.95
CA TRP A 157 11.68 30.50 -12.85
C TRP A 157 11.38 31.11 -11.47
N GLU A 158 11.55 32.42 -11.29
CA GLU A 158 11.30 33.14 -10.03
C GLU A 158 9.81 33.19 -9.68
N VAL A 159 8.94 33.24 -10.69
CA VAL A 159 7.49 33.11 -10.52
C VAL A 159 7.08 31.68 -10.16
N LEU A 160 7.65 30.67 -10.82
CA LEU A 160 7.25 29.27 -10.59
C LEU A 160 7.75 28.69 -9.27
N ALA A 161 8.93 29.07 -8.81
CA ALA A 161 9.53 28.50 -7.60
C ALA A 161 8.60 28.54 -6.35
N PRO A 162 7.96 29.67 -5.98
CA PRO A 162 7.00 29.69 -4.87
C PRO A 162 5.66 29.00 -5.19
N ILE A 163 5.27 28.89 -6.45
CA ILE A 163 4.06 28.16 -6.86
C ILE A 163 4.26 26.65 -6.66
N TYR A 164 5.44 26.14 -6.99
CA TYR A 164 5.80 24.75 -6.69
C TYR A 164 5.76 24.46 -5.19
N MET A 165 6.22 25.38 -4.35
CA MET A 165 6.08 25.23 -2.89
C MET A 165 4.63 25.08 -2.46
N ARG A 166 3.76 26.00 -2.90
CA ARG A 166 2.35 26.01 -2.51
C ARG A 166 1.56 24.80 -3.01
N THR A 167 2.03 24.17 -4.08
CA THR A 167 1.42 22.98 -4.68
C THR A 167 2.04 21.66 -4.21
N GLY A 168 2.97 21.70 -3.25
CA GLY A 168 3.63 20.51 -2.68
C GLY A 168 4.73 19.91 -3.56
N ARG A 169 5.09 20.57 -4.66
CA ARG A 169 6.15 20.12 -5.59
C ARG A 169 7.52 20.63 -5.11
N PHE A 170 7.95 20.22 -3.92
CA PHE A 170 9.11 20.79 -3.24
C PHE A 170 10.42 20.61 -4.03
N ALA A 171 10.65 19.44 -4.62
CA ALA A 171 11.84 19.18 -5.44
C ALA A 171 11.91 20.11 -6.67
N ASP A 172 10.77 20.37 -7.33
CA ASP A 172 10.71 21.30 -8.46
C ASP A 172 10.96 22.74 -8.02
N SER A 173 10.48 23.13 -6.83
CA SER A 173 10.79 24.42 -6.24
C SER A 173 12.28 24.61 -5.98
N VAL A 174 12.94 23.61 -5.38
CA VAL A 174 14.41 23.62 -5.16
C VAL A 174 15.15 23.86 -6.47
N ASN A 175 14.78 23.14 -7.53
CA ASN A 175 15.39 23.29 -8.84
C ASN A 175 15.13 24.67 -9.46
N ALA A 176 13.90 25.17 -9.35
CA ALA A 176 13.55 26.49 -9.85
C ALA A 176 14.35 27.58 -9.13
N TRP A 177 14.42 27.57 -7.80
CA TRP A 177 15.22 28.54 -7.04
C TRP A 177 16.71 28.49 -7.41
N ARG A 178 17.28 27.29 -7.56
CA ARG A 178 18.67 27.14 -8.01
C ARG A 178 18.90 27.74 -9.39
N LYS A 179 17.97 27.56 -10.33
CA LYS A 179 18.05 28.19 -11.66
C LYS A 179 17.98 29.71 -11.59
N VAL A 180 17.05 30.26 -10.80
CA VAL A 180 16.95 31.72 -10.62
C VAL A 180 18.25 32.26 -10.04
N ILE A 181 18.83 31.61 -9.03
CA ILE A 181 20.10 32.03 -8.43
C ILE A 181 21.25 31.96 -9.45
N ALA A 182 21.30 30.91 -10.26
CA ALA A 182 22.32 30.78 -11.30
C ALA A 182 22.21 31.86 -12.39
N ILE A 183 20.99 32.29 -12.74
CA ILE A 183 20.74 33.28 -13.82
C ILE A 183 20.84 34.72 -13.31
N LYS A 184 20.20 34.99 -12.17
CA LYS A 184 19.97 36.34 -11.63
C LYS A 184 20.82 36.66 -10.39
N GLY A 185 21.61 35.71 -9.91
CA GLY A 185 22.43 35.84 -8.72
C GLY A 185 21.69 35.60 -7.40
N GLU A 186 22.46 35.58 -6.32
CA GLU A 186 21.95 35.43 -4.95
C GLU A 186 21.23 36.69 -4.47
N SER A 187 20.12 36.50 -3.77
CA SER A 187 19.45 37.54 -2.99
C SER A 187 18.90 36.90 -1.72
N ALA A 188 18.66 37.69 -0.67
CA ALA A 188 18.07 37.19 0.57
C ALA A 188 16.76 36.42 0.28
N GLN A 189 15.86 37.00 -0.50
CA GLN A 189 14.59 36.36 -0.88
C GLN A 189 14.77 35.01 -1.59
N ARG A 190 15.70 34.90 -2.54
CA ARG A 190 15.93 33.65 -3.29
C ARG A 190 16.56 32.57 -2.42
N LEU A 191 17.51 32.95 -1.58
CA LEU A 191 18.16 32.02 -0.65
C LEU A 191 17.19 31.55 0.43
N THR A 192 16.35 32.43 0.94
CA THR A 192 15.27 32.08 1.87
C THR A 192 14.24 31.16 1.20
N GLY A 193 13.86 31.43 -0.04
CA GLY A 193 12.99 30.56 -0.82
C GLY A 193 13.60 29.18 -1.07
N LEU A 194 14.89 29.13 -1.40
CA LEU A 194 15.64 27.87 -1.57
C LEU A 194 15.72 27.09 -0.25
N GLY A 195 16.03 27.76 0.87
CA GLY A 195 16.11 27.14 2.19
C GLY A 195 14.79 26.50 2.60
N GLU A 196 13.68 27.21 2.40
CA GLU A 196 12.33 26.68 2.67
C GLU A 196 12.03 25.47 1.78
N ALA A 197 12.35 25.54 0.49
CA ALA A 197 12.12 24.45 -0.44
C ALA A 197 12.94 23.19 -0.10
N LEU A 198 14.19 23.37 0.33
CA LEU A 198 15.04 22.28 0.81
C LEU A 198 14.45 21.63 2.06
N GLY A 199 14.05 22.45 3.04
CA GLY A 199 13.47 21.94 4.28
C GLY A 199 12.14 21.20 4.06
N ALA A 200 11.28 21.73 3.18
CA ALA A 200 10.03 21.07 2.81
C ALA A 200 10.27 19.76 2.05
N ALA A 201 11.25 19.71 1.15
CA ALA A 201 11.66 18.48 0.47
C ALA A 201 12.24 17.44 1.44
N ALA A 202 12.83 17.89 2.56
CA ALA A 202 13.33 17.05 3.66
C ALA A 202 12.25 16.71 4.70
N GLY A 203 10.95 16.83 4.37
CA GLY A 203 9.84 16.47 5.26
C GLY A 203 9.59 17.48 6.37
N GLY A 204 10.01 18.73 6.19
CA GLY A 204 9.90 19.80 7.20
C GLY A 204 11.12 19.93 8.13
N ASN A 205 12.17 19.13 7.90
CA ASN A 205 13.42 19.22 8.63
C ASN A 205 14.31 20.32 8.04
N VAL A 206 14.85 21.21 8.88
CA VAL A 206 15.84 22.20 8.47
C VAL A 206 17.20 21.51 8.49
N ASP A 207 17.50 20.83 7.39
CA ASP A 207 18.78 20.13 7.20
C ASP A 207 19.96 21.10 7.00
N ALA A 208 21.17 20.56 6.87
CA ALA A 208 22.38 21.38 6.72
C ALA A 208 22.34 22.32 5.50
N ALA A 209 21.73 21.88 4.39
CA ALA A 209 21.65 22.68 3.17
C ALA A 209 20.63 23.81 3.31
N SER A 210 19.47 23.53 3.90
CA SER A 210 18.44 24.51 4.24
C SER A 210 18.98 25.56 5.22
N LEU A 211 19.65 25.11 6.29
CA LEU A 211 20.29 25.98 7.28
C LEU A 211 21.34 26.90 6.65
N ALA A 212 22.21 26.36 5.80
CA ALA A 212 23.21 27.17 5.09
C ALA A 212 22.56 28.26 4.23
N ALA A 213 21.49 27.93 3.50
CA ALA A 213 20.77 28.91 2.68
C ALA A 213 20.18 30.05 3.53
N PHE A 214 19.55 29.74 4.67
CA PHE A 214 19.03 30.77 5.59
C PHE A 214 20.13 31.62 6.22
N GLN A 215 21.27 31.02 6.57
CA GLN A 215 22.40 31.76 7.12
C GLN A 215 22.99 32.74 6.11
N VAL A 216 23.12 32.35 4.83
CA VAL A 216 23.56 33.27 3.77
C VAL A 216 22.51 34.35 3.52
N ALA A 217 21.23 33.99 3.50
CA ALA A 217 20.14 34.96 3.36
C ALA A 217 20.20 36.05 4.44
N LEU A 218 20.45 35.67 5.70
CA LEU A 218 20.54 36.60 6.83
C LEU A 218 21.82 37.45 6.84
N LYS A 219 22.88 37.03 6.15
CA LYS A 219 24.03 37.90 5.88
C LYS A 219 23.68 39.00 4.88
N LEU A 220 22.80 38.72 3.92
CA LEU A 220 22.35 39.69 2.92
C LEU A 220 21.24 40.60 3.46
N ASP A 221 20.28 40.05 4.20
CA ASP A 221 19.21 40.78 4.88
C ASP A 221 19.01 40.24 6.31
N PRO A 222 19.61 40.89 7.32
CA PRO A 222 19.43 40.50 8.72
C PRO A 222 17.98 40.61 9.23
N LYS A 223 17.09 41.29 8.49
CA LYS A 223 15.69 41.50 8.87
C LYS A 223 14.73 40.50 8.22
N ASP A 224 15.21 39.56 7.42
CA ASP A 224 14.36 38.52 6.81
C ASP A 224 13.69 37.66 7.90
N GLU A 225 12.41 37.97 8.18
CA GLU A 225 11.61 37.32 9.22
C GLU A 225 11.48 35.81 8.97
N LYS A 226 11.42 35.39 7.70
CA LYS A 226 11.27 34.00 7.31
C LYS A 226 12.54 33.21 7.57
N ALA A 227 13.69 33.73 7.15
CA ALA A 227 14.97 33.09 7.43
C ALA A 227 15.26 33.04 8.94
N ARG A 228 14.94 34.10 9.68
CA ARG A 228 15.02 34.11 11.16
C ARG A 228 14.11 33.05 11.79
N PHE A 229 12.88 32.91 11.31
CA PHE A 229 11.94 31.91 11.82
C PHE A 229 12.50 30.49 11.65
N PHE A 230 13.02 30.16 10.46
CA PHE A 230 13.59 28.84 10.20
C PHE A 230 14.92 28.57 10.91
N LEU A 231 15.70 29.60 11.28
CA LEU A 231 16.79 29.40 12.23
C LEU A 231 16.29 28.93 13.60
N GLY A 232 15.16 29.47 14.07
CA GLY A 232 14.55 29.01 15.32
C GLY A 232 14.05 27.57 15.22
N VAL A 233 13.53 27.17 14.06
CA VAL A 233 13.18 25.77 13.78
C VAL A 233 14.42 24.87 13.83
N ALA A 234 15.55 25.31 13.25
CA ALA A 234 16.81 24.58 13.32
C ALA A 234 17.34 24.46 14.77
N ASP A 235 17.28 25.55 15.54
CA ASP A 235 17.65 25.56 16.96
C ASP A 235 16.80 24.54 17.74
N ALA A 236 15.48 24.52 17.52
CA ALA A 236 14.57 23.57 18.16
C ALA A 236 14.85 22.11 17.76
N GLN A 237 15.10 21.85 16.47
CA GLN A 237 15.47 20.52 15.98
C GLN A 237 16.83 20.05 16.52
N GLY A 238 17.73 20.99 16.82
CA GLY A 238 19.00 20.75 17.50
C GLY A 238 18.91 20.62 19.01
N GLY A 239 17.70 20.61 19.60
CA GLY A 239 17.47 20.51 21.05
C GLY A 239 17.65 21.81 21.83
N LYS A 240 17.94 22.92 21.15
CA LYS A 240 18.15 24.26 21.72
C LYS A 240 16.81 25.01 21.84
N LEU A 241 15.91 24.46 22.65
CA LEU A 241 14.54 24.95 22.75
C LEU A 241 14.46 26.36 23.36
N ASP A 242 15.36 26.73 24.25
CA ASP A 242 15.40 28.07 24.85
C ASP A 242 15.81 29.13 23.83
N GLU A 243 16.86 28.84 23.04
CA GLU A 243 17.33 29.71 21.97
C GLU A 243 16.28 29.85 20.85
N ALA A 244 15.61 28.76 20.49
CA ALA A 244 14.52 28.77 19.53
C ALA A 244 13.37 29.68 20.00
N ARG A 245 12.95 29.56 21.27
CA ARG A 245 11.90 30.39 21.86
C ARG A 245 12.28 31.86 21.91
N ALA A 246 13.51 32.18 22.33
CA ALA A 246 14.01 33.54 22.36
C ALA A 246 13.94 34.18 20.95
N ARG A 247 14.40 33.45 19.94
CA ARG A 247 14.38 33.93 18.54
C ARG A 247 12.97 34.15 18.02
N TRP A 248 12.06 33.20 18.24
CA TRP A 248 10.65 33.37 17.83
C TRP A 248 9.98 34.51 18.58
N LYS A 249 10.32 34.73 19.85
CA LYS A 249 9.80 35.85 20.64
C LYS A 249 10.24 37.19 20.05
N GLU A 250 11.51 37.32 19.68
CA GLU A 250 12.02 38.53 19.01
C GLU A 250 11.26 38.82 17.70
N ILE A 251 10.99 37.79 16.89
CA ILE A 251 10.18 37.95 15.66
C ILE A 251 8.77 38.41 16.02
N ALA A 252 8.12 37.78 17.01
CA ALA A 252 6.74 38.11 17.39
C ALA A 252 6.60 39.53 17.98
N ASP A 253 7.57 39.96 18.76
CA ASP A 253 7.58 41.28 19.42
C ASP A 253 7.93 42.41 18.42
N GLY A 254 8.77 42.12 17.41
CA GLY A 254 9.21 43.10 16.41
C GLY A 254 8.35 43.19 15.14
N ALA A 255 7.51 42.19 14.87
CA ALA A 255 6.71 42.12 13.64
C ALA A 255 5.39 42.91 13.74
N ALA A 256 4.92 43.41 12.59
CA ALA A 256 3.62 44.07 12.48
C ALA A 256 2.47 43.14 12.91
N GLU A 257 1.36 43.71 13.39
CA GLU A 257 0.25 42.95 13.98
C GLU A 257 -0.34 41.88 13.04
N ASN A 258 -0.38 42.18 11.74
CA ASN A 258 -0.89 41.26 10.72
C ASN A 258 0.20 40.43 10.02
N SER A 259 1.44 40.41 10.52
CA SER A 259 2.52 39.61 9.92
C SER A 259 2.23 38.10 10.06
N PRO A 260 2.27 37.32 8.97
CA PRO A 260 2.18 35.86 9.04
C PRO A 260 3.27 35.25 9.94
N TRP A 261 4.45 35.87 10.01
CA TRP A 261 5.59 35.39 10.81
C TRP A 261 5.43 35.65 12.30
N LYS A 262 4.72 36.72 12.69
CA LYS A 262 4.30 36.93 14.07
C LYS A 262 3.47 35.73 14.56
N ARG A 263 2.42 35.40 13.82
CA ARG A 263 1.54 34.26 14.14
C ARG A 263 2.29 32.92 14.12
N ALA A 264 3.12 32.69 13.10
CA ALA A 264 3.92 31.47 13.02
C ALA A 264 4.87 31.32 14.23
N SER A 265 5.51 32.41 14.65
CA SER A 265 6.45 32.41 15.78
C SER A 265 5.74 32.13 17.11
N LEU A 266 4.57 32.73 17.34
CA LEU A 266 3.75 32.46 18.54
C LEU A 266 3.32 30.98 18.59
N ASN A 267 2.86 30.43 17.46
CA ASN A 267 2.48 29.02 17.38
C ASN A 267 3.67 28.08 17.64
N ALA A 268 4.86 28.42 17.14
CA ALA A 268 6.07 27.64 17.36
C ALA A 268 6.50 27.64 18.84
N ILE A 269 6.40 28.79 19.52
CA ILE A 269 6.63 28.90 20.97
C ILE A 269 5.65 28.01 21.75
N GLU A 270 4.36 28.08 21.42
CA GLU A 270 3.33 27.27 22.08
C GLU A 270 3.57 25.77 21.86
N GLN A 271 3.94 25.37 20.64
CA GLN A 271 4.26 23.98 20.33
C GLN A 271 5.49 23.50 21.08
N ALA A 272 6.55 24.32 21.15
CA ALA A 272 7.75 23.98 21.92
C ALA A 272 7.43 23.79 23.41
N ASN A 273 6.61 24.67 23.99
CA ASN A 273 6.18 24.56 25.39
C ASN A 273 5.35 23.31 25.63
N ARG A 274 4.42 22.98 24.73
CA ARG A 274 3.62 21.74 24.81
C ARG A 274 4.50 20.49 24.71
N ASN A 275 5.45 20.48 23.78
CA ASN A 275 6.38 19.36 23.62
C ASN A 275 7.25 19.16 24.86
N GLU A 276 7.73 20.24 25.47
CA GLU A 276 8.51 20.19 26.71
C GLU A 276 7.66 19.72 27.90
N GLN A 277 6.43 20.22 28.03
CA GLN A 277 5.50 19.77 29.07
C GLN A 277 5.14 18.29 28.91
N GLN A 278 4.91 17.81 27.68
CA GLN A 278 4.67 16.40 27.41
C GLN A 278 5.91 15.55 27.71
N ALA A 279 7.11 16.02 27.36
CA ALA A 279 8.35 15.32 27.70
C ALA A 279 8.59 15.24 29.22
N LYS A 280 8.20 16.27 29.98
CA LYS A 280 8.26 16.29 31.45
C LYS A 280 7.14 15.48 32.12
N ALA A 281 5.98 15.39 31.49
CA ALA A 281 4.82 14.63 32.00
C ALA A 281 4.87 13.14 31.62
N ALA A 282 5.69 12.75 30.63
CA ALA A 282 5.92 11.37 30.29
C ALA A 282 6.72 10.68 31.42
N PRO A 283 6.19 9.63 32.07
CA PRO A 283 6.99 8.85 33.00
C PRO A 283 8.17 8.24 32.24
N SER A 284 9.38 8.52 32.73
CA SER A 284 10.64 7.98 32.23
C SER A 284 10.71 6.47 32.45
N ALA A 285 10.00 5.72 31.60
CA ALA A 285 10.20 4.29 31.46
C ALA A 285 11.44 4.05 30.59
N PRO A 286 12.44 3.29 31.05
CA PRO A 286 13.63 3.01 30.27
C PRO A 286 13.23 2.21 29.03
N GLY A 287 13.45 2.80 27.85
CA GLY A 287 13.52 2.04 26.61
C GLY A 287 14.73 1.10 26.63
N PRO A 288 14.77 0.08 25.76
CA PRO A 288 15.91 -0.83 25.67
C PRO A 288 17.19 -0.02 25.46
N THR A 289 18.20 -0.33 26.26
CA THR A 289 19.52 0.29 26.19
C THR A 289 20.17 -0.01 24.84
N ALA A 290 21.10 0.84 24.41
CA ALA A 290 21.82 0.63 23.15
C ALA A 290 22.50 -0.76 23.07
N GLY A 291 22.91 -1.34 24.21
CA GLY A 291 23.46 -2.70 24.28
C GLY A 291 22.43 -3.80 24.01
N GLU A 292 21.17 -3.61 24.41
CA GLU A 292 20.08 -4.56 24.15
C GLU A 292 19.63 -4.51 22.68
N VAL A 293 19.71 -3.32 22.04
CA VAL A 293 19.42 -3.16 20.61
C VAL A 293 20.49 -3.84 19.75
N GLU A 294 21.76 -3.78 20.15
CA GLU A 294 22.85 -4.42 19.42
C GLU A 294 22.82 -5.94 19.54
N ALA A 295 22.58 -6.46 20.74
CA ALA A 295 22.39 -7.90 20.96
C ALA A 295 21.20 -8.49 20.18
N SER A 296 20.21 -7.66 19.83
CA SER A 296 19.02 -8.07 19.06
C SER A 296 19.30 -8.28 17.56
N LYS A 297 20.43 -7.76 17.04
CA LYS A 297 20.82 -7.89 15.63
C LYS A 297 21.33 -9.30 15.30
N ASP A 298 21.92 -9.99 16.28
CA ASP A 298 22.49 -11.34 16.11
C ASP A 298 21.50 -12.47 16.45
N MET A 299 20.28 -12.14 16.87
CA MET A 299 19.26 -13.13 17.23
C MET A 299 18.57 -13.72 15.99
N THR A 300 18.30 -15.03 16.04
CA THR A 300 17.46 -15.68 15.03
C THR A 300 16.03 -15.13 15.09
N ALA A 301 15.29 -15.25 13.98
CA ALA A 301 13.90 -14.80 13.93
C ALA A 301 13.01 -15.48 15.01
N GLY A 302 13.30 -16.74 15.34
CA GLY A 302 12.59 -17.48 16.40
C GLY A 302 12.90 -16.95 17.80
N ASP A 303 14.17 -16.70 18.11
CA ASP A 303 14.59 -16.18 19.41
C ASP A 303 14.07 -14.76 19.64
N ARG A 304 14.07 -13.94 18.59
CA ARG A 304 13.49 -12.59 18.61
C ARG A 304 11.99 -12.65 18.91
N GLN A 305 11.26 -13.58 18.29
CA GLN A 305 9.83 -13.76 18.52
C GLN A 305 9.54 -14.22 19.97
N ALA A 306 10.35 -15.14 20.51
CA ALA A 306 10.23 -15.60 21.90
C ALA A 306 10.52 -14.47 22.91
N MET A 307 11.53 -13.65 22.65
CA MET A 307 11.85 -12.48 23.47
C MET A 307 10.72 -11.44 23.45
N ILE A 308 10.17 -11.14 22.27
CA ILE A 308 9.03 -10.22 22.14
C ILE A 308 7.80 -10.77 22.87
N ALA A 309 7.49 -12.06 22.71
CA ALA A 309 6.40 -12.69 23.45
C ALA A 309 6.61 -12.57 24.97
N GLY A 310 7.82 -12.85 25.48
CA GLY A 310 8.13 -12.68 26.90
C GLY A 310 7.98 -11.23 27.40
N MET A 311 8.30 -10.23 26.57
CA MET A 311 8.09 -8.82 26.90
C MET A 311 6.61 -8.45 26.98
N VAL A 312 5.80 -8.91 26.02
CA VAL A 312 4.35 -8.67 25.99
C VAL A 312 3.67 -9.33 27.19
N GLU A 313 4.10 -10.51 27.57
CA GLU A 313 3.55 -11.24 28.72
C GLU A 313 3.89 -10.54 30.05
N ARG A 314 5.10 -9.97 30.18
CA ARG A 314 5.44 -9.12 31.33
C ARG A 314 4.59 -7.85 31.38
N LEU A 315 4.31 -7.24 30.23
CA LEU A 315 3.43 -6.07 30.15
C LEU A 315 2.00 -6.45 30.54
N ALA A 316 1.49 -7.59 30.07
CA ALA A 316 0.19 -8.12 30.45
C ALA A 316 0.07 -8.38 31.96
N GLY A 317 1.14 -8.92 32.58
CA GLY A 317 1.22 -9.06 34.04
C GLY A 317 1.10 -7.72 34.76
N LYS A 318 1.87 -6.71 34.34
CA LYS A 318 1.79 -5.35 34.92
C LYS A 318 0.41 -4.73 34.80
N MET A 319 -0.34 -5.01 33.73
CA MET A 319 -1.70 -4.51 33.56
C MET A 319 -2.71 -5.13 34.53
N LYS A 320 -2.43 -6.35 35.01
CA LYS A 320 -3.21 -6.95 36.10
C LYS A 320 -2.90 -6.27 37.44
N ASP A 321 -1.63 -5.92 37.68
CA ASP A 321 -1.20 -5.28 38.91
C ASP A 321 -1.59 -3.79 38.98
N ASN A 322 -1.61 -3.10 37.83
CA ASN A 322 -2.00 -1.69 37.71
C ASN A 322 -3.13 -1.50 36.69
N PRO A 323 -4.38 -1.86 37.03
CA PRO A 323 -5.50 -1.87 36.10
C PRO A 323 -5.96 -0.45 35.70
N ALA A 324 -5.53 0.59 36.40
CA ALA A 324 -5.89 1.99 36.14
C ALA A 324 -4.97 2.70 35.11
N ASP A 325 -3.97 2.00 34.56
CA ASP A 325 -3.00 2.54 33.60
C ASP A 325 -3.50 2.44 32.14
N ALA A 326 -4.16 3.51 31.67
CA ALA A 326 -4.69 3.57 30.31
C ALA A 326 -3.61 3.48 29.22
N ASP A 327 -2.46 4.10 29.44
CA ASP A 327 -1.35 4.08 28.47
C ASP A 327 -0.73 2.69 28.37
N GLY A 328 -0.63 1.99 29.50
CA GLY A 328 -0.22 0.58 29.56
C GLY A 328 -1.16 -0.33 28.75
N TRP A 329 -2.47 -0.18 28.93
CA TRP A 329 -3.46 -0.95 28.17
C TRP A 329 -3.39 -0.67 26.67
N GLN A 330 -3.18 0.58 26.27
CA GLN A 330 -3.02 0.96 24.86
C GLN A 330 -1.81 0.28 24.21
N ARG A 331 -0.67 0.24 24.93
CA ARG A 331 0.55 -0.43 24.47
C ARG A 331 0.35 -1.94 24.33
N LEU A 332 -0.32 -2.56 25.29
CA LEU A 332 -0.59 -4.00 25.28
C LEU A 332 -1.47 -4.39 24.08
N ILE A 333 -2.56 -3.64 23.84
CA ILE A 333 -3.45 -3.86 22.68
C ILE A 333 -2.68 -3.71 21.36
N ARG A 334 -1.85 -2.66 21.22
CA ARG A 334 -1.02 -2.46 20.02
C ARG A 334 -0.04 -3.62 19.82
N ALA A 335 0.62 -4.08 20.88
CA ALA A 335 1.59 -5.17 20.80
C ALA A 335 0.92 -6.47 20.34
N TYR A 336 -0.25 -6.82 20.89
CA TYR A 336 -1.01 -7.98 20.43
C TYR A 336 -1.45 -7.88 18.97
N VAL A 337 -1.89 -6.71 18.51
CA VAL A 337 -2.27 -6.48 17.10
C VAL A 337 -1.09 -6.67 16.16
N VAL A 338 0.09 -6.11 16.48
CA VAL A 338 1.32 -6.27 15.67
C VAL A 338 1.76 -7.72 15.59
N LEU A 339 1.56 -8.49 16.67
CA LEU A 339 1.85 -9.93 16.72
C LEU A 339 0.79 -10.81 16.04
N GLY A 340 -0.29 -10.23 15.51
CA GLY A 340 -1.41 -10.96 14.92
C GLY A 340 -2.33 -11.64 15.95
N ARG A 341 -2.11 -11.42 17.26
CA ARG A 341 -2.84 -12.00 18.40
C ARG A 341 -4.12 -11.21 18.68
N LYS A 342 -5.05 -11.14 17.72
CA LYS A 342 -6.24 -10.27 17.80
C LYS A 342 -7.19 -10.62 18.94
N ASP A 343 -7.34 -11.90 19.28
CA ASP A 343 -8.22 -12.34 20.37
C ASP A 343 -7.71 -11.85 21.73
N GLU A 344 -6.39 -11.82 21.91
CA GLU A 344 -5.77 -11.32 23.14
C GLU A 344 -5.80 -9.80 23.23
N ALA A 345 -5.74 -9.11 22.09
CA ALA A 345 -6.00 -7.67 22.03
C ALA A 345 -7.45 -7.35 22.46
N ALA A 346 -8.43 -8.16 22.05
CA ALA A 346 -9.83 -8.02 22.48
C ALA A 346 -10.01 -8.33 23.98
N GLY A 347 -9.35 -9.38 24.48
CA GLY A 347 -9.31 -9.70 25.91
C GLY A 347 -8.68 -8.58 26.75
N ALA A 348 -7.56 -8.01 26.30
CA ALA A 348 -6.91 -6.88 26.95
C ALA A 348 -7.83 -5.64 27.00
N LEU A 349 -8.57 -5.35 25.93
CA LEU A 349 -9.56 -4.27 25.92
C LEU A 349 -10.69 -4.52 26.94
N GLN A 350 -11.13 -5.76 27.10
CA GLN A 350 -12.14 -6.11 28.11
C GLN A 350 -11.62 -5.92 29.53
N SER A 351 -10.38 -6.35 29.82
CA SER A 351 -9.76 -6.10 31.13
C SER A 351 -9.55 -4.61 31.40
N ALA A 352 -9.18 -3.83 30.37
CA ALA A 352 -9.03 -2.39 30.48
C ALA A 352 -10.34 -1.68 30.83
N ARG A 353 -11.49 -2.12 30.29
CA ARG A 353 -12.82 -1.60 30.67
C ARG A 353 -13.11 -1.75 32.16
N GLN A 354 -12.72 -2.87 32.74
CA GLN A 354 -12.92 -3.13 34.17
C GLN A 354 -12.01 -2.22 35.00
N GLY A 355 -10.72 -2.15 34.63
CA GLY A 355 -9.71 -1.37 35.34
C GLY A 355 -9.85 0.15 35.24
N LEU A 356 -10.38 0.65 34.13
CA LEU A 356 -10.57 2.09 33.85
C LEU A 356 -12.01 2.56 34.08
N SER A 357 -12.85 1.77 34.75
CA SER A 357 -14.25 2.12 35.04
C SER A 357 -14.41 3.46 35.77
N ALA A 358 -13.41 3.86 36.57
CA ALA A 358 -13.37 5.16 37.26
C ALA A 358 -12.79 6.33 36.42
N GLN A 359 -12.35 6.08 35.18
CA GLN A 359 -11.70 7.06 34.30
C GLN A 359 -12.36 7.05 32.90
N PRO A 360 -13.62 7.53 32.76
CA PRO A 360 -14.43 7.38 31.55
C PRO A 360 -13.80 8.05 30.31
N ASP A 361 -13.15 9.20 30.46
CA ASP A 361 -12.51 9.89 29.33
C ASP A 361 -11.33 9.09 28.76
N LYS A 362 -10.53 8.47 29.63
CA LYS A 362 -9.41 7.62 29.21
C LYS A 362 -9.90 6.30 28.62
N LEU A 363 -10.99 5.75 29.17
CA LEU A 363 -11.60 4.55 28.61
C LEU A 363 -12.14 4.81 27.20
N ALA A 364 -12.85 5.92 26.98
CA ALA A 364 -13.37 6.29 25.66
C ALA A 364 -12.25 6.46 24.62
N ALA A 365 -11.14 7.14 25.01
CA ALA A 365 -9.98 7.28 24.14
C ALA A 365 -9.33 5.93 23.78
N LEU A 366 -9.23 5.02 24.75
CA LEU A 366 -8.69 3.68 24.54
C LEU A 366 -9.58 2.82 23.63
N GLU A 367 -10.90 2.91 23.77
CA GLU A 367 -11.86 2.21 22.91
C GLU A 367 -11.82 2.71 21.46
N GLN A 368 -11.75 4.03 21.27
CA GLN A 368 -11.58 4.62 19.95
C GLN A 368 -10.26 4.18 19.31
N PHE A 369 -9.17 4.14 20.09
CA PHE A 369 -7.89 3.61 19.64
C PHE A 369 -7.99 2.13 19.21
N ALA A 370 -8.62 1.28 20.02
CA ALA A 370 -8.78 -0.14 19.70
C ALA A 370 -9.65 -0.37 18.46
N GLN A 371 -10.72 0.42 18.27
CA GLN A 371 -11.53 0.42 17.06
C GLN A 371 -10.72 0.79 15.82
N GLY A 372 -9.84 1.78 15.91
CA GLY A 372 -8.91 2.17 14.84
C GLY A 372 -7.96 1.05 14.42
N LEU A 373 -7.68 0.09 15.32
CA LEU A 373 -6.89 -1.10 15.05
C LEU A 373 -7.72 -2.31 14.60
N GLY A 374 -9.03 -2.15 14.40
CA GLY A 374 -9.94 -3.24 14.03
C GLY A 374 -10.21 -4.24 15.14
N ILE A 375 -9.99 -3.86 16.40
CA ILE A 375 -10.33 -4.66 17.58
C ILE A 375 -11.74 -4.27 18.04
N ALA A 376 -12.71 -5.12 17.71
CA ALA A 376 -14.09 -4.94 18.16
C ALA A 376 -14.26 -5.46 19.58
N ALA A 377 -15.16 -4.84 20.34
CA ALA A 377 -15.62 -5.39 21.60
C ALA A 377 -16.19 -6.80 21.36
N ALA A 378 -15.69 -7.81 22.07
CA ALA A 378 -16.33 -9.11 22.08
C ALA A 378 -17.80 -8.91 22.50
N LYS A 379 -18.75 -9.34 21.65
CA LYS A 379 -20.15 -9.47 22.06
C LYS A 379 -20.16 -10.43 23.25
N ALA A 380 -20.68 -9.99 24.39
CA ALA A 380 -20.96 -10.86 25.51
C ALA A 380 -21.81 -12.04 24.99
N GLY A 381 -21.20 -13.23 24.93
CA GLY A 381 -21.92 -14.47 24.71
C GLY A 381 -22.71 -14.79 25.98
N ASN A 382 -23.98 -15.14 25.78
CA ASN A 382 -24.91 -15.64 26.80
C ASN A 382 -24.32 -16.79 27.64
#